data_AF-A0A6N7GYJ6-F1
#
_entry.id   AF-A0A6N7GYJ6-F1
#
_cell.length_a   1.000
_cell.length_b   1.000
_cell.length_c   1.000
_cell.angle_alpha   90.00
_cell.angle_beta   90.00
_cell.angle_gamma   90.00
#
_symmetry.space_group_name_H-M   'P 1'
#
loop_
_entity.id
_entity.type
_entity.pdbx_description
1 polymer ?
#
loop_
_entity_poly.entity_id
_entity_poly.type
_entity_poly.pdbx_seq_one_letter_code
_entity_poly.pdbx_strand_id
1 'polypeptide(L)'
;MGGSPMIDAPTSWRYFNWKLGYSSNRRDSETGLNLHMTKALQNAASGEMAWLGAVPVEALVEMRRSGALPELRQMLSSGVNELIQLRPDNFFRTSDQVVENIQKVFDEHRSKLSTLTGKKWRFAGVELGSCVVKGAVQIASAFGVPVVSLVGAALDQAVDVPKFKELPKRFRSLRDESRLLRTSAVGMLFQLSKDND
;
A
#
# COMPACT_ATOMS: atom_id res chain seq x y z
N MET A 1 -5.41 -4.03 -29.43
CA MET A 1 -6.21 -5.19 -28.99
C MET A 1 -5.40 -5.94 -27.93
N GLY A 2 -5.59 -5.61 -26.65
CA GLY A 2 -4.86 -6.19 -25.52
C GLY A 2 -5.69 -7.26 -24.80
N GLY A 3 -5.95 -8.38 -25.47
CA GLY A 3 -6.67 -9.51 -24.89
C GLY A 3 -5.77 -10.34 -23.96
N SER A 4 -6.39 -11.08 -23.04
CA SER A 4 -5.74 -12.11 -22.22
C SER A 4 -6.41 -13.47 -22.51
N PRO A 5 -5.70 -14.60 -22.40
CA PRO A 5 -6.32 -15.93 -22.48
C PRO A 5 -7.50 -16.06 -21.50
N MET A 6 -8.62 -16.62 -21.95
CA MET A 6 -9.79 -16.87 -21.12
C MET A 6 -9.56 -17.99 -20.09
N ILE A 7 -8.65 -18.92 -20.39
CA ILE A 7 -8.29 -20.04 -19.53
C ILE A 7 -6.83 -19.85 -19.10
N ASP A 8 -6.59 -19.95 -17.79
CA ASP A 8 -5.24 -19.90 -17.23
C ASP A 8 -4.52 -21.26 -17.31
N ALA A 9 -4.37 -21.78 -18.53
CA ALA A 9 -3.63 -23.00 -18.81
C ALA A 9 -2.27 -22.69 -19.48
N PRO A 10 -1.17 -23.39 -19.14
CA PRO A 10 0.14 -23.13 -19.72
C PRO A 10 0.17 -23.16 -21.26
N THR A 11 -0.61 -24.06 -21.86
CA THR A 11 -0.74 -24.18 -23.33
C THR A 11 -1.46 -22.99 -23.95
N SER A 12 -2.49 -22.46 -23.28
CA SER A 12 -3.22 -21.26 -23.71
C SER A 12 -2.32 -20.04 -23.74
N TRP A 13 -1.49 -19.85 -22.71
CA TRP A 13 -0.49 -18.78 -22.65
C TRP A 13 0.57 -18.93 -23.73
N ARG A 14 1.08 -20.15 -23.94
CA ARG A 14 2.07 -20.43 -24.99
C ARG A 14 1.52 -20.13 -26.39
N TYR A 15 0.31 -20.60 -26.70
CA TYR A 15 -0.34 -20.35 -27.97
C TYR A 15 -0.65 -18.86 -28.18
N PHE A 16 -1.11 -18.18 -27.12
CA PHE A 16 -1.36 -16.74 -27.15
C PHE A 16 -0.07 -15.95 -27.42
N ASN A 17 1.03 -16.28 -26.74
CA ASN A 17 2.34 -15.69 -26.98
C ASN A 17 2.85 -15.95 -28.39
N TRP A 18 2.65 -17.15 -28.95
CA TRP A 18 3.00 -17.45 -30.33
C TRP A 18 2.18 -16.63 -31.32
N LYS A 19 0.87 -16.49 -31.09
CA LYS A 19 -0.01 -15.65 -31.92
C LYS A 19 0.38 -14.17 -31.85
N LEU A 20 0.75 -13.69 -30.66
CA LEU A 20 1.27 -12.33 -30.48
C LEU A 20 2.66 -12.14 -31.10
N GLY A 21 3.51 -13.16 -31.01
CA GLY A 21 4.84 -13.20 -31.60
C GLY A 21 4.76 -13.15 -33.13
N TYR A 22 3.82 -13.86 -33.73
CA TYR A 22 3.54 -13.78 -35.17
C TYR A 22 2.98 -12.41 -35.58
N SER A 23 2.27 -11.73 -34.67
CA SER A 23 1.74 -10.38 -34.87
C SER A 23 2.74 -9.27 -34.48
N SER A 24 4.02 -9.60 -34.24
CA SER A 24 5.00 -8.72 -33.57
C SER A 24 5.35 -7.44 -34.32
N ASN A 25 5.02 -7.32 -35.60
CA ASN A 25 5.16 -6.06 -36.35
C ASN A 25 4.22 -4.93 -35.83
N ARG A 26 3.39 -5.23 -34.81
CA ARG A 26 2.41 -4.33 -34.17
C ARG A 26 2.45 -4.33 -32.64
N ARG A 27 3.52 -4.82 -32.00
CA ARG A 27 3.57 -4.83 -30.53
C ARG A 27 3.86 -3.44 -29.98
N ASP A 28 2.81 -2.80 -29.48
CA ASP A 28 2.92 -1.65 -28.59
C ASP A 28 3.42 -2.10 -27.20
N SER A 29 4.31 -1.31 -26.60
CA SER A 29 4.93 -1.61 -25.30
C SER A 29 3.89 -1.80 -24.20
N GLU A 30 2.80 -1.02 -24.27
CA GLU A 30 1.68 -1.09 -23.33
C GLU A 30 0.95 -2.45 -23.39
N THR A 31 0.82 -3.02 -24.59
CA THR A 31 0.16 -4.33 -24.75
C THR A 31 1.00 -5.45 -24.13
N GLY A 32 2.32 -5.40 -24.27
CA GLY A 32 3.23 -6.32 -23.61
C GLY A 32 3.14 -6.20 -22.09
N LEU A 33 3.23 -4.98 -21.58
CA LEU A 33 3.15 -4.74 -20.13
C LEU A 33 1.86 -5.28 -19.52
N ASN A 34 0.71 -4.97 -20.13
CA ASN A 34 -0.60 -5.45 -19.68
C ASN A 34 -0.66 -6.98 -19.56
N LEU A 35 -0.06 -7.68 -20.52
CA LEU A 35 -0.05 -9.14 -20.55
C LEU A 35 0.76 -9.74 -19.40
N HIS A 36 1.99 -9.25 -19.22
CA HIS A 36 2.88 -9.71 -18.15
C HIS A 36 2.29 -9.39 -16.78
N MET A 37 1.70 -8.19 -16.61
CA MET A 37 1.01 -7.82 -15.37
C MET A 37 -0.18 -8.75 -15.06
N THR A 38 -0.99 -9.09 -16.07
CA THR A 38 -2.15 -9.97 -15.89
C THR A 38 -1.71 -11.37 -15.46
N LYS A 39 -0.70 -11.94 -16.13
CA LYS A 39 -0.18 -13.27 -15.79
C LYS A 39 0.46 -13.28 -14.41
N ALA A 40 1.22 -12.23 -14.07
CA ALA A 40 1.83 -12.09 -12.76
C ALA A 40 0.80 -12.07 -11.63
N LEU A 41 -0.27 -11.28 -11.77
CA LEU A 41 -1.34 -11.21 -10.78
C LEU A 41 -2.11 -12.53 -10.64
N GLN A 42 -2.35 -13.25 -11.74
CA GLN A 42 -2.97 -14.58 -11.68
C GLN A 42 -2.08 -15.61 -10.99
N ASN A 43 -0.78 -15.60 -11.27
CA ASN A 43 0.20 -16.47 -10.61
C ASN A 43 0.27 -16.14 -9.11
N ALA A 44 0.29 -14.86 -8.73
CA ALA A 44 0.28 -14.43 -7.34
C ALA A 44 -1.02 -14.88 -6.62
N ALA A 45 -2.18 -14.67 -7.25
CA ALA A 45 -3.48 -15.06 -6.71
C ALA A 45 -3.71 -16.58 -6.62
N SER A 46 -2.99 -17.39 -7.40
CA SER A 46 -3.04 -18.86 -7.31
C SER A 46 -1.97 -19.47 -6.40
N GLY A 47 -0.99 -18.67 -5.99
CA GLY A 47 0.14 -19.10 -5.17
C GLY A 47 0.24 -18.31 -3.86
N GLU A 48 1.34 -17.58 -3.71
CA GLU A 48 1.77 -16.95 -2.45
C GLU A 48 0.85 -15.82 -1.95
N MET A 49 -0.03 -15.29 -2.80
CA MET A 49 -0.90 -14.16 -2.50
C MET A 49 -2.37 -14.49 -2.83
N ALA A 50 -2.85 -15.63 -2.33
CA ALA A 50 -4.22 -16.12 -2.59
C ALA A 50 -5.31 -15.08 -2.28
N TRP A 51 -5.09 -14.22 -1.29
CA TRP A 51 -6.00 -13.11 -0.94
C TRP A 51 -6.26 -12.13 -2.09
N LEU A 52 -5.34 -12.00 -3.08
CA LEU A 52 -5.56 -11.19 -4.29
C LEU A 52 -6.74 -11.69 -5.13
N GLY A 53 -6.97 -13.00 -5.14
CA GLY A 53 -8.11 -13.62 -5.80
C GLY A 53 -9.43 -13.42 -5.06
N ALA A 54 -9.38 -13.04 -3.78
CA ALA A 54 -10.52 -12.86 -2.89
C ALA A 54 -10.89 -11.38 -2.66
N VAL A 55 -10.32 -10.45 -3.42
CA VAL A 55 -10.61 -9.01 -3.29
C VAL A 55 -12.09 -8.73 -3.66
N PRO A 56 -12.90 -8.18 -2.75
CA PRO A 56 -14.31 -7.88 -3.02
C PRO A 56 -14.48 -6.86 -4.15
N VAL A 57 -15.55 -7.01 -4.95
CA VAL A 57 -15.84 -6.12 -6.08
C VAL A 57 -16.09 -4.69 -5.60
N GLU A 58 -16.70 -4.52 -4.43
CA GLU A 58 -16.97 -3.23 -3.81
C GLU A 58 -15.68 -2.45 -3.54
N ALA A 59 -14.63 -3.15 -3.08
CA ALA A 59 -13.32 -2.55 -2.85
C ALA A 59 -12.65 -2.13 -4.17
N LEU A 60 -12.79 -2.91 -5.23
CA LEU A 60 -12.32 -2.55 -6.58
C LEU A 60 -13.04 -1.32 -7.13
N VAL A 61 -14.35 -1.22 -6.91
CA VAL A 61 -15.16 -0.06 -7.30
C VAL A 61 -14.70 1.19 -6.54
N GLU A 62 -14.44 1.08 -5.24
CA GLU A 62 -13.99 2.21 -4.43
C GLU A 62 -12.58 2.67 -4.83
N MET A 63 -11.65 1.74 -5.08
CA MET A 63 -10.32 2.07 -5.62
C MET A 63 -10.38 2.75 -6.98
N ARG A 64 -11.32 2.35 -7.83
CA ARG A 64 -11.56 3.02 -9.12
C ARG A 64 -12.10 4.44 -8.92
N ARG A 65 -13.06 4.63 -8.01
CA ARG A 65 -13.65 5.95 -7.71
C ARG A 65 -12.65 6.93 -7.10
N SER A 66 -11.74 6.44 -6.26
CA SER A 66 -10.71 7.27 -5.63
C SER A 66 -9.58 7.67 -6.58
N GLY A 67 -9.52 7.09 -7.79
CA GLY A 67 -8.47 7.39 -8.77
C GLY A 67 -7.08 6.89 -8.37
N ALA A 68 -7.00 5.98 -7.39
CA ALA A 68 -5.74 5.47 -6.86
C ALA A 68 -5.17 4.25 -7.63
N LEU A 69 -5.97 3.65 -8.54
CA LEU A 69 -5.54 2.51 -9.36
C LEU A 69 -4.38 2.81 -10.33
N PRO A 70 -4.30 3.98 -11.00
CA PRO A 70 -3.18 4.30 -11.88
C PRO A 70 -1.83 4.35 -11.14
N GLU A 71 -1.80 4.97 -9.96
CA GLU A 71 -0.59 5.03 -9.12
C GLU A 71 -0.19 3.63 -8.64
N LEU A 72 -1.16 2.85 -8.15
CA LEU A 72 -0.92 1.45 -7.77
C LEU A 72 -0.34 0.66 -8.94
N ARG A 73 -0.97 0.75 -10.12
CA ARG A 73 -0.48 0.08 -11.33
C ARG A 73 0.95 0.48 -11.66
N GLN A 74 1.30 1.76 -11.56
CA GLN A 74 2.65 2.24 -11.81
C GLN A 74 3.66 1.61 -10.84
N MET A 75 3.36 1.59 -9.54
CA MET A 75 4.20 0.96 -8.52
C MET A 75 4.40 -0.54 -8.80
N LEU A 76 3.32 -1.24 -9.14
CA LEU A 76 3.36 -2.68 -9.42
C LEU A 76 4.08 -3.02 -10.73
N SER A 77 4.02 -2.13 -11.73
CA SER A 77 4.67 -2.33 -13.04
C SER A 77 6.14 -1.92 -13.09
N SER A 78 6.69 -1.38 -12.00
CA SER A 78 8.07 -0.90 -11.94
C SER A 78 9.06 -2.01 -12.28
N GLY A 79 10.02 -1.76 -13.18
CA GLY A 79 11.03 -2.76 -13.57
C GLY A 79 10.54 -3.87 -14.51
N VAL A 80 9.23 -3.97 -14.77
CA VAL A 80 8.66 -5.05 -15.59
C VAL A 80 8.94 -4.82 -17.07
N ASN A 81 8.88 -3.58 -17.54
CA ASN A 81 9.06 -3.27 -18.96
C ASN A 81 10.49 -3.57 -19.45
N GLU A 82 11.48 -3.34 -18.59
CA GLU A 82 12.88 -3.67 -18.81
C GLU A 82 13.08 -5.18 -18.98
N LEU A 83 12.41 -5.99 -18.14
CA LEU A 83 12.44 -7.44 -18.23
C LEU A 83 11.77 -7.95 -19.52
N ILE A 84 10.68 -7.32 -19.95
CA ILE A 84 10.00 -7.63 -21.22
C ILE A 84 10.92 -7.35 -22.40
N GLN A 85 11.65 -6.23 -22.38
CA GLN A 85 12.59 -5.87 -23.45
C GLN A 85 13.76 -6.86 -23.55
N LEU A 86 14.25 -7.36 -22.41
CA LEU A 86 15.32 -8.37 -22.37
C LEU A 86 14.86 -9.74 -22.85
N ARG A 87 13.68 -10.21 -22.39
CA ARG A 87 13.15 -11.53 -22.74
C ARG A 87 11.61 -11.54 -22.67
N PRO A 88 10.91 -11.26 -23.78
CA PRO A 88 9.45 -11.07 -23.79
C PRO A 88 8.65 -12.36 -23.59
N ASP A 89 9.27 -13.53 -23.69
CA ASP A 89 8.64 -14.83 -23.45
C ASP A 89 8.79 -15.31 -21.99
N ASN A 90 9.46 -14.54 -21.14
CA ASN A 90 9.78 -14.92 -19.76
C ASN A 90 8.79 -14.37 -18.73
N PHE A 91 7.63 -15.02 -18.65
CA PHE A 91 6.58 -14.65 -17.69
C PHE A 91 6.94 -14.90 -16.24
N PHE A 92 7.85 -15.85 -15.98
CA PHE A 92 8.28 -16.18 -14.61
C PHE A 92 9.02 -15.00 -14.00
N ARG A 93 10.05 -14.46 -14.67
CA ARG A 93 10.82 -13.32 -14.15
C ARG A 93 9.98 -12.07 -13.95
N THR A 94 9.07 -11.78 -14.88
CA THR A 94 8.14 -10.65 -14.71
C THR A 94 7.14 -10.89 -13.59
N SER A 95 6.73 -12.15 -13.34
CA SER A 95 5.85 -12.49 -12.22
C SER A 95 6.57 -12.28 -10.90
N ASP A 96 7.80 -12.78 -10.77
CA ASP A 96 8.65 -12.59 -9.59
C ASP A 96 8.82 -11.09 -9.29
N GLN A 97 9.13 -10.28 -10.30
CA GLN A 97 9.28 -8.83 -10.13
C GLN A 97 8.01 -8.15 -9.64
N VAL A 98 6.83 -8.54 -10.15
CA VAL A 98 5.56 -7.98 -9.69
C VAL A 98 5.26 -8.39 -8.25
N VAL A 99 5.54 -9.64 -7.88
CA VAL A 99 5.41 -10.12 -6.49
C VAL A 99 6.32 -9.33 -5.55
N GLU A 100 7.59 -9.13 -5.93
CA GLU A 100 8.52 -8.27 -5.19
C GLU A 100 8.01 -6.83 -5.08
N ASN A 101 7.44 -6.28 -6.14
CA ASN A 101 6.85 -4.94 -6.12
C ASN A 101 5.66 -4.85 -5.16
N ILE A 102 4.78 -5.86 -5.14
CA ILE A 102 3.66 -5.92 -4.18
C ILE A 102 4.20 -5.91 -2.75
N GLN A 103 5.16 -6.79 -2.45
CA GLN A 103 5.77 -6.90 -1.13
C GLN A 103 6.42 -5.57 -0.71
N LYS A 104 7.20 -4.96 -1.60
CA LYS A 104 7.83 -3.66 -1.37
C LYS A 104 6.81 -2.56 -1.09
N VAL A 105 5.73 -2.47 -1.87
CA VAL A 105 4.66 -1.49 -1.65
C VAL A 105 3.98 -1.70 -0.29
N PHE A 106 3.81 -2.96 0.12
CA PHE A 106 3.21 -3.31 1.41
C PHE A 106 4.15 -3.02 2.58
N ASP A 107 5.44 -3.29 2.43
CA ASP A 107 6.48 -2.97 3.41
C ASP A 107 6.67 -1.46 3.57
N GLU A 108 6.64 -0.71 2.46
CA GLU A 108 6.64 0.75 2.48
C GLU A 108 5.39 1.29 3.18
N HIS A 109 4.22 0.69 2.93
CA HIS A 109 2.98 1.04 3.62
C HIS A 109 3.09 0.78 5.13
N ARG A 110 3.60 -0.40 5.51
CA ARG A 110 3.84 -0.78 6.90
C ARG A 110 4.86 0.15 7.58
N SER A 111 5.92 0.54 6.87
CA SER A 111 6.93 1.48 7.34
C SER A 111 6.36 2.89 7.54
N LYS A 112 5.49 3.35 6.64
CA LYS A 112 4.76 4.62 6.81
C LYS A 112 3.87 4.56 8.06
N LEU A 113 3.12 3.47 8.25
CA LEU A 113 2.33 3.26 9.46
C LEU A 113 3.19 3.19 10.73
N SER A 114 4.31 2.47 10.70
CA SER A 114 5.21 2.36 11.87
C SER A 114 5.87 3.68 12.20
N THR A 115 6.22 4.49 11.20
CA THR A 115 6.75 5.84 11.36
C THR A 115 5.70 6.74 12.01
N LEU A 116 4.44 6.66 11.59
CA LEU A 116 3.36 7.40 12.26
C LEU A 116 3.19 6.99 13.72
N THR A 117 3.30 5.70 14.04
CA THR A 117 3.22 5.22 15.43
C THR A 117 4.49 5.52 16.23
N GLY A 118 5.65 5.56 15.58
CA GLY A 118 6.98 5.69 16.18
C GLY A 118 7.47 7.13 16.30
N LYS A 119 6.74 8.11 15.73
CA LYS A 119 6.93 9.53 16.04
C LYS A 119 6.71 9.74 17.55
N LYS A 120 7.77 9.57 18.36
CA LYS A 120 7.81 9.90 19.79
C LYS A 120 7.59 11.41 19.92
N TRP A 121 6.57 11.82 20.66
CA TRP A 121 6.29 13.24 20.85
C TRP A 121 7.23 13.78 21.93
N ARG A 122 8.24 14.57 21.56
CA ARG A 122 9.00 15.39 22.50
C ARG A 122 8.32 16.75 22.58
N PHE A 123 7.64 17.05 23.68
CA PHE A 123 6.96 18.33 23.90
C PHE A 123 7.59 19.05 25.08
N ALA A 124 8.28 20.17 24.83
CA ALA A 124 8.87 21.02 25.87
C ALA A 124 9.68 20.25 26.94
N GLY A 125 10.52 19.29 26.51
CA GLY A 125 11.32 18.45 27.41
C GLY A 125 10.60 17.21 27.98
N VAL A 126 9.30 17.05 27.73
CA VAL A 126 8.50 15.89 28.17
C VAL A 126 8.23 14.95 26.99
N GLU A 127 8.61 13.67 27.14
CA GLU A 127 8.29 12.63 26.17
C GLU A 127 6.84 12.16 26.38
N LEU A 128 5.92 12.66 25.54
CA LEU A 128 4.56 12.16 25.48
C LEU A 128 4.57 10.86 24.66
N GLY A 129 4.19 9.75 25.29
CA GLY A 129 4.15 8.42 24.67
C GLY A 129 3.31 8.38 23.38
N SER A 130 3.64 7.44 22.50
CA SER A 130 2.96 7.22 21.22
C SER A 130 1.46 6.99 21.43
N CYS A 131 0.62 7.97 21.07
CA CYS A 131 -0.81 7.77 21.01
C CYS A 131 -1.10 6.88 19.80
N VAL A 132 -1.20 5.58 20.06
CA VAL A 132 -1.45 4.55 19.05
C VAL A 132 -2.82 4.82 18.42
N VAL A 133 -2.81 5.19 17.12
CA VAL A 133 -4.01 5.19 16.27
C VAL A 133 -4.28 3.74 15.86
N LYS A 134 -4.83 2.95 16.79
CA LYS A 134 -5.57 1.72 16.48
C LYS A 134 -7.04 2.02 16.73
N GLY A 135 -7.72 2.52 15.70
CA GLY A 135 -9.13 2.90 15.80
C GLY A 135 -9.32 4.25 16.49
N ALA A 136 -10.45 4.91 16.24
CA ALA A 136 -10.72 6.24 16.76
C ALA A 136 -10.60 6.29 18.30
N VAL A 137 -9.81 7.23 18.82
CA VAL A 137 -9.73 7.61 20.25
C VAL A 137 -9.19 6.52 21.18
N GLN A 138 -7.87 6.45 21.34
CA GLN A 138 -7.25 6.06 22.60
C GLN A 138 -6.06 6.97 22.88
N ILE A 139 -6.34 8.18 23.37
CA ILE A 139 -5.35 8.92 24.16
C ILE A 139 -5.38 8.27 25.55
N ALA A 140 -4.49 7.32 25.79
CA ALA A 140 -4.32 6.75 27.13
C ALA A 140 -2.85 6.36 27.36
N SER A 141 -2.12 7.31 27.96
CA SER A 141 -1.18 7.10 29.07
C SER A 141 -0.27 5.85 29.01
N ALA A 142 0.90 5.98 28.38
CA ALA A 142 2.02 5.04 28.58
C ALA A 142 2.77 5.27 29.92
N PHE A 143 2.32 6.21 30.75
CA PHE A 143 2.70 6.34 32.15
C PHE A 143 1.40 6.27 32.93
N GLY A 144 1.28 5.41 33.94
CA GLY A 144 0.06 5.18 34.74
C GLY A 144 -0.40 6.38 35.59
N VAL A 145 -0.44 7.58 35.01
CA VAL A 145 -0.86 8.82 35.63
C VAL A 145 -1.93 9.45 34.70
N PRO A 146 -3.13 9.75 35.22
CA PRO A 146 -4.19 10.34 34.41
C PRO A 146 -3.72 11.67 33.80
N VAL A 147 -3.98 11.86 32.51
CA VAL A 147 -3.58 13.03 31.71
C VAL A 147 -4.02 14.36 32.34
N VAL A 148 -5.08 14.34 33.15
CA VAL A 148 -5.63 15.51 33.83
C VAL A 148 -4.70 16.01 34.96
N SER A 149 -3.95 15.12 35.62
CA SER A 149 -3.07 15.47 36.75
C SER A 149 -1.77 16.19 36.33
N LEU A 150 -1.30 16.01 35.10
CA LEU A 150 -0.08 16.69 34.61
C LEU A 150 -0.33 18.17 34.26
N VAL A 151 -1.58 18.54 33.96
CA VAL A 151 -1.93 19.95 33.69
C VAL A 151 -1.84 20.78 34.97
N GLY A 152 -2.15 20.20 36.14
CA GLY A 152 -2.11 20.92 37.42
C GLY A 152 -0.71 21.11 38.01
N ALA A 153 0.19 20.13 37.84
CA ALA A 153 1.51 20.14 38.49
C ALA A 153 2.62 20.87 37.70
N ALA A 154 2.44 21.08 36.39
CA ALA A 154 3.45 21.71 35.54
C ALA A 154 3.26 23.22 35.35
N LEU A 155 2.13 23.79 35.80
CA LEU A 155 1.81 25.20 35.62
C LEU A 155 2.68 26.14 36.49
N ASP A 156 3.31 25.64 37.55
CA ASP A 156 4.07 26.47 38.51
C ASP A 156 5.55 26.69 38.13
N GLN A 157 6.11 26.00 37.13
CA GLN A 157 7.56 26.03 36.88
C GLN A 157 8.01 26.39 35.45
N ALA A 158 7.11 26.73 34.54
CA ALA A 158 7.48 27.06 33.16
C ALA A 158 7.17 28.52 32.81
N VAL A 159 8.17 29.39 33.02
CA VAL A 159 8.28 30.64 32.25
C VAL A 159 8.58 30.23 30.81
N ASP A 160 7.76 30.72 29.89
CA ASP A 160 7.73 30.43 28.45
C ASP A 160 6.85 29.23 28.04
N VAL A 161 5.53 29.46 28.11
CA VAL A 161 4.48 28.62 27.52
C VAL A 161 4.03 29.15 26.14
N PRO A 162 4.80 28.94 25.06
CA PRO A 162 4.27 28.86 23.70
C PRO A 162 4.49 27.41 23.20
N LYS A 163 3.51 26.54 22.90
CA LYS A 163 2.27 26.68 22.12
C LYS A 163 1.35 25.47 22.40
N PHE A 164 0.59 25.47 23.50
CA PHE A 164 -0.51 24.49 23.68
C PHE A 164 -1.56 24.59 22.56
N LYS A 165 -1.68 25.76 21.89
CA LYS A 165 -2.56 25.98 20.74
C LYS A 165 -2.18 25.17 19.48
N GLU A 166 -0.94 24.69 19.37
CA GLU A 166 -0.49 23.91 18.20
C GLU A 166 -0.72 22.40 18.35
N LEU A 167 -0.89 21.90 19.57
CA LEU A 167 -1.23 20.50 19.86
C LEU A 167 -2.48 20.00 19.09
N PRO A 168 -3.63 20.70 19.10
CA PRO A 168 -4.80 20.25 18.36
C PRO A 168 -4.54 20.23 16.84
N LYS A 169 -3.71 21.14 16.31
CA LYS A 169 -3.35 21.15 14.88
C LYS A 169 -2.47 19.95 14.50
N ARG A 170 -1.47 19.63 15.33
CA ARG A 170 -0.57 18.46 15.13
C ARG A 170 -1.33 17.13 15.25
N PHE A 171 -2.26 17.04 16.19
CA PHE A 171 -3.12 15.87 16.32
C PHE A 171 -4.05 15.69 15.12
N ARG A 172 -4.68 16.78 14.65
CA ARG A 172 -5.50 16.76 13.42
C ARG A 172 -4.69 16.32 12.20
N SER A 173 -3.50 16.91 11.99
CA SER A 173 -2.66 16.53 10.84
C SER A 173 -2.26 15.06 10.84
N LEU A 174 -1.95 14.47 12.01
CA LEU A 174 -1.66 13.03 12.10
C LEU A 174 -2.88 12.16 11.84
N ARG A 175 -4.04 12.57 12.37
CA ARG A 175 -5.31 11.89 12.11
C ARG A 175 -5.62 11.90 10.61
N ASP A 176 -5.38 13.02 9.95
CA ASP A 176 -5.60 13.18 8.52
C ASP A 176 -4.57 12.36 7.71
N GLU A 177 -3.28 12.38 8.08
CA GLU A 177 -2.22 11.58 7.45
C GLU A 177 -2.48 10.07 7.58
N SER A 178 -2.90 9.61 8.77
CA SER A 178 -3.28 8.22 9.01
C SER A 178 -4.55 7.82 8.25
N ARG A 179 -5.55 8.72 8.19
CA ARG A 179 -6.77 8.48 7.41
C ARG A 179 -6.44 8.31 5.93
N LEU A 180 -5.65 9.22 5.36
CA LEU A 180 -5.24 9.20 3.96
C LEU A 180 -4.51 7.90 3.61
N LEU A 181 -3.57 7.47 4.45
CA LEU A 181 -2.86 6.21 4.23
C LEU A 181 -3.80 5.01 4.24
N ARG A 182 -4.74 4.93 5.19
CA ARG A 182 -5.71 3.82 5.26
C ARG A 182 -6.71 3.81 4.10
N THR A 183 -7.10 4.99 3.61
CA THR A 183 -8.03 5.12 2.47
C THR A 183 -7.35 5.02 1.11
N SER A 184 -6.02 4.95 1.04
CA SER A 184 -5.31 4.71 -0.22
C SER A 184 -5.62 3.33 -0.79
N ALA A 185 -5.45 3.12 -2.10
CA ALA A 185 -5.62 1.79 -2.71
C ALA A 185 -4.73 0.72 -2.04
N VAL A 186 -3.49 1.07 -1.73
CA VAL A 186 -2.57 0.20 -0.98
C VAL A 186 -3.11 -0.08 0.41
N GLY A 187 -3.62 0.93 1.12
CA GLY A 187 -4.20 0.76 2.46
C GLY A 187 -5.43 -0.15 2.48
N MET A 188 -6.32 -0.02 1.48
CA MET A 188 -7.48 -0.90 1.33
C MET A 188 -7.05 -2.35 1.02
N LEU A 189 -6.11 -2.54 0.09
CA LEU A 189 -5.58 -3.87 -0.23
C LEU A 189 -4.83 -4.51 0.95
N PHE A 190 -4.05 -3.73 1.69
CA PHE A 190 -3.33 -4.16 2.89
C PHE A 190 -4.29 -4.59 4.02
N GLN A 191 -5.43 -3.91 4.14
CA GLN A 191 -6.46 -4.32 5.10
C GLN A 191 -7.11 -5.64 4.68
N LEU A 192 -7.45 -5.78 3.39
CA LEU A 192 -8.03 -7.02 2.85
C LEU A 192 -7.07 -8.21 2.91
N SER A 193 -5.76 -8.00 2.72
CA SER A 193 -4.78 -9.07 2.84
C SER A 193 -4.73 -9.62 4.26
N LYS A 194 -4.80 -8.72 5.26
CA LYS A 194 -4.80 -9.09 6.67
C LYS A 194 -6.07 -9.81 7.12
N ASP A 195 -7.22 -9.45 6.55
CA ASP A 195 -8.50 -10.09 6.89
C ASP A 195 -8.62 -11.52 6.32
N ASN A 196 -7.74 -11.91 5.39
CA ASN A 196 -7.68 -13.23 4.76
C ASN A 196 -6.52 -14.12 5.25
N ASP A 197 -5.64 -13.62 6.12
CA ASP A 197 -4.58 -14.37 6.83
C ASP A 197 -5.11 -14.94 8.16
#